data_AF-A0A6A8LRX3-F1
#
_entry.id   AF-A0A6A8LRX3-F1
#
_cell.length_a   1.000
_cell.length_b   1.000
_cell.length_c   1.000
_cell.angle_alpha   90.00
_cell.angle_beta   90.00
_cell.angle_gamma   90.00
#
_symmetry.space_group_name_H-M   'P 1'
#
loop_
_entity.id
_entity.type
_entity.pdbx_description
1 polymer ?
#
loop_
_entity_poly.entity_id
_entity_poly.type
_entity_poly.pdbx_seq_one_letter_code
_entity_poly.pdbx_strand_id
1 'polypeptide(L)'
;IPRNFYMDAKPYYKYGDWYLGSGNKTIKISLGNVDDSAAKAGDGKGSSYLSHSTGYFNYPTDPSDLRAVYVNDTTERLEWR
;
A
#
# COMPACT_ATOMS: atom_id res chain seq x y z
N ILE A 1 -1.03 -8.11 -3.90
CA ILE A 1 -1.70 -8.51 -5.17
C ILE A 1 -0.64 -8.47 -6.28
N PRO A 2 -0.57 -9.46 -7.20
CA PRO A 2 0.39 -9.44 -8.30
C PRO A 2 0.25 -8.18 -9.16
N ARG A 3 1.36 -7.69 -9.71
CA ARG A 3 1.42 -6.40 -10.44
C ARG A 3 0.50 -6.34 -11.66
N ASN A 4 0.15 -7.49 -12.23
CA ASN A 4 -0.77 -7.60 -13.38
C ASN A 4 -2.23 -7.24 -13.04
N PHE A 5 -2.59 -7.18 -11.76
CA PHE A 5 -3.91 -6.73 -11.30
C PHE A 5 -3.88 -5.26 -10.84
N TYR A 6 -2.83 -4.53 -11.18
CA TYR A 6 -2.76 -3.09 -10.92
C TYR A 6 -3.96 -2.37 -11.55
N MET A 7 -4.62 -1.52 -10.76
CA MET A 7 -5.72 -0.67 -11.19
C MET A 7 -5.50 0.74 -10.65
N ASP A 8 -5.54 1.71 -11.55
CA ASP A 8 -5.51 3.14 -11.21
C ASP A 8 -6.93 3.59 -10.86
N ALA A 9 -7.32 3.37 -9.61
CA ALA A 9 -8.64 3.71 -9.11
C ALA A 9 -8.58 3.97 -7.60
N LYS A 10 -9.55 4.73 -7.08
CA LYS A 10 -9.69 4.92 -5.65
C LYS A 10 -10.46 3.74 -5.05
N PRO A 11 -9.95 3.10 -3.98
CA PRO A 11 -10.68 2.08 -3.25
C PRO A 11 -11.90 2.67 -2.53
N TYR A 12 -12.98 1.91 -2.43
CA TYR A 12 -14.20 2.31 -1.71
C TYR A 12 -14.79 1.16 -0.92
N TYR A 13 -15.44 1.48 0.20
CA TYR A 13 -16.06 0.53 1.10
C TYR A 13 -17.57 0.43 0.85
N LYS A 14 -18.12 -0.78 0.76
CA LYS A 14 -19.56 -1.00 0.56
C LYS A 14 -19.98 -2.37 1.08
N TYR A 15 -21.14 -2.47 1.73
CA TYR A 15 -21.76 -3.76 2.11
C TYR A 15 -20.85 -4.77 2.84
N GLY A 16 -19.97 -4.32 3.73
CA GLY A 16 -19.07 -5.23 4.47
C GLY A 16 -17.71 -5.48 3.79
N ASP A 17 -17.51 -5.00 2.56
CA ASP A 17 -16.33 -5.32 1.75
C ASP A 17 -15.64 -4.06 1.20
N TRP A 18 -14.36 -4.21 0.85
CA TRP A 18 -13.60 -3.21 0.10
C TRP A 18 -13.61 -3.52 -1.39
N TYR A 19 -13.72 -2.49 -2.21
CA TYR A 19 -13.75 -2.59 -3.66
C TYR A 19 -12.73 -1.64 -4.28
N LEU A 20 -12.19 -2.04 -5.43
CA LEU A 20 -11.39 -1.22 -6.32
C LEU A 20 -11.91 -1.40 -7.74
N GLY A 21 -12.53 -0.37 -8.32
CA GLY A 21 -13.21 -0.44 -9.60
C GLY A 21 -12.59 0.49 -10.65
N SER A 22 -12.28 -0.03 -11.84
CA SER A 22 -11.77 0.73 -12.98
C SER A 22 -12.45 0.24 -14.27
N GLY A 23 -13.37 1.04 -14.80
CA GLY A 23 -14.20 0.66 -15.95
C GLY A 23 -14.98 -0.63 -15.70
N ASN A 24 -14.71 -1.67 -16.49
CA ASN A 24 -15.34 -3.00 -16.37
C ASN A 24 -14.59 -3.96 -15.44
N LYS A 25 -13.50 -3.52 -14.79
CA LYS A 25 -12.71 -4.35 -13.88
C LYS A 25 -13.04 -3.99 -12.44
N THR A 26 -13.10 -5.00 -11.58
CA THR A 26 -13.31 -4.81 -10.14
C THR A 26 -12.52 -5.84 -9.35
N ILE A 27 -11.82 -5.38 -8.31
CA ILE A 27 -11.28 -6.23 -7.25
C ILE A 27 -12.18 -6.05 -6.04
N LYS A 28 -12.62 -7.18 -5.47
CA LYS A 28 -13.35 -7.23 -4.21
C LYS A 28 -12.45 -7.86 -3.16
N ILE A 29 -12.30 -7.19 -2.02
CA ILE A 29 -11.62 -7.72 -0.83
C ILE A 29 -12.69 -7.95 0.23
N SER A 30 -13.00 -9.22 0.48
CA SER A 30 -13.91 -9.61 1.54
C SER A 30 -13.20 -9.76 2.86
N LEU A 31 -13.81 -9.16 3.90
CA LEU A 31 -13.29 -9.23 5.27
C LEU A 31 -13.76 -10.50 6.00
N GLY A 32 -14.79 -11.16 5.49
CA GLY A 32 -15.44 -12.29 6.15
C GLY A 32 -16.28 -11.85 7.36
N ASN A 33 -16.54 -12.78 8.27
CA ASN A 33 -17.35 -12.52 9.47
C ASN A 33 -16.47 -11.92 10.57
N VAL A 34 -16.15 -10.64 10.43
CA VAL A 34 -15.36 -9.87 11.41
C VAL A 34 -16.08 -8.56 11.74
N ASP A 35 -15.72 -7.96 12.88
CA ASP A 35 -16.06 -6.56 13.14
C ASP A 35 -15.29 -5.67 12.14
N ASP A 36 -16.04 -5.10 11.20
CA ASP A 36 -15.54 -4.29 10.11
C ASP A 36 -15.36 -2.81 10.50
N SER A 37 -15.61 -2.43 11.75
CA SER A 37 -15.54 -1.04 12.23
C SER A 37 -14.15 -0.44 12.04
N ALA A 38 -13.10 -1.20 12.35
CA ALA A 38 -11.71 -0.78 12.10
C ALA A 38 -11.41 -0.66 10.59
N ALA A 39 -11.96 -1.57 9.79
CA ALA A 39 -11.78 -1.54 8.34
C ALA A 39 -12.50 -0.33 7.69
N LYS A 40 -13.64 0.12 8.24
CA LYS A 40 -14.37 1.33 7.81
C LYS A 40 -13.66 2.62 8.20
N ALA A 41 -13.11 2.67 9.41
CA ALA A 41 -12.38 3.83 9.90
C ALA A 41 -11.06 4.04 9.13
N GLY A 42 -10.50 2.96 8.59
CA GLY A 42 -9.06 2.92 8.30
C GLY A 42 -8.28 3.15 9.61
N ASP A 43 -6.96 3.26 9.55
CA ASP A 43 -6.14 3.49 10.76
C ASP A 43 -6.38 4.84 11.47
N GLY A 44 -7.38 5.65 11.09
CA GLY A 44 -7.73 6.90 11.77
C GLY A 44 -6.62 7.97 11.82
N LYS A 45 -5.41 7.67 11.32
CA LYS A 45 -4.28 8.58 11.12
C LYS A 45 -4.29 9.23 9.74
N GLY A 46 -5.47 9.52 9.18
CA GLY A 46 -5.72 10.59 8.19
C GLY A 46 -4.81 10.72 6.96
N SER A 47 -3.98 9.72 6.68
CA SER A 47 -3.05 9.64 5.57
C SER A 47 -2.62 8.18 5.53
N SER A 48 -3.40 7.33 4.88
CA SER A 48 -2.71 6.48 3.91
C SER A 48 -1.80 7.45 3.14
N TYR A 49 -0.51 7.16 3.01
CA TYR A 49 0.33 7.86 2.05
C TYR A 49 -0.19 7.51 0.64
N LEU A 50 -1.43 7.90 0.34
CA LEU A 50 -1.83 8.39 -0.94
C LEU A 50 -0.84 9.54 -1.16
N SER A 51 0.31 9.21 -1.76
CA SER A 51 1.05 10.21 -2.51
C SER A 51 0.00 11.03 -3.25
N HIS A 52 -0.01 12.35 -3.01
CA HIS A 52 -1.07 13.31 -3.36
C HIS A 52 -1.46 13.29 -4.86
N SER A 53 -0.83 12.45 -5.67
CA SER A 53 -1.04 12.27 -7.10
C SER A 53 -1.48 10.87 -7.55
N THR A 54 -1.60 9.84 -6.68
CA THR A 54 -1.61 8.45 -7.17
C THR A 54 -2.68 7.47 -6.64
N GLY A 55 -3.45 7.78 -5.60
CA GLY A 55 -4.57 6.92 -5.22
C GLY A 55 -4.23 5.55 -4.58
N TYR A 56 -2.94 5.25 -4.30
CA TYR A 56 -2.52 3.91 -3.85
C TYR A 56 -2.54 3.70 -2.32
N PHE A 57 -2.84 2.46 -1.91
CA PHE A 57 -2.35 1.90 -0.65
C PHE A 57 -0.86 1.55 -0.76
N ASN A 58 0.00 2.54 -0.95
CA ASN A 58 1.45 2.32 -0.81
C ASN A 58 1.82 2.55 0.64
N TYR A 59 1.87 1.47 1.42
CA TYR A 59 2.67 1.45 2.62
C TYR A 59 4.15 1.58 2.19
N PRO A 60 4.97 2.42 2.84
CA PRO A 60 6.41 2.42 2.60
C PRO A 60 6.92 0.98 2.74
N THR A 61 7.44 0.40 1.67
CA THR A 61 8.05 -0.93 1.76
C THR A 61 9.44 -0.79 2.35
N ASP A 62 9.88 -1.79 3.11
CA ASP A 62 11.25 -1.83 3.60
C ASP A 62 12.23 -1.66 2.43
N PRO A 63 13.31 -0.88 2.64
CA PRO A 63 14.33 -0.69 1.63
C PRO A 63 14.93 -2.04 1.22
N SER A 64 15.13 -2.20 -0.08
CA SER A 64 15.64 -3.42 -0.71
C SER A 64 17.09 -3.22 -1.19
N ASP A 65 17.82 -4.32 -1.43
CA ASP A 65 19.19 -4.27 -1.99
C ASP A 65 20.17 -3.40 -1.16
N LEU A 66 20.14 -3.56 0.17
CA LEU A 66 21.07 -2.85 1.06
C LEU A 66 22.50 -3.33 0.79
N ARG A 67 23.36 -2.40 0.40
CA ARG A 67 24.79 -2.67 0.16
C ARG A 67 25.68 -1.55 0.66
N ALA A 68 26.85 -1.91 1.15
CA ALA A 68 27.92 -0.96 1.40
C ALA A 68 28.64 -0.65 0.08
N VAL A 69 28.72 0.63 -0.28
CA VAL A 69 29.42 1.10 -1.50
C VAL A 69 30.77 1.72 -1.20
N TYR A 70 31.04 2.02 0.08
CA TYR A 70 32.33 2.48 0.56
C TYR A 70 32.50 2.09 2.02
N VAL A 71 33.62 1.45 2.37
CA VAL A 71 33.97 1.01 3.73
C VAL A 71 35.41 1.41 4.01
N ASN A 72 35.64 2.11 5.11
CA ASN A 72 36.96 2.36 5.68
C ASN A 72 36.93 2.18 7.20
N ASP A 73 38.09 2.32 7.85
CA ASP A 73 38.27 2.03 9.28
C ASP A 73 37.34 2.82 10.22
N THR A 74 36.72 3.91 9.76
CA THR A 74 35.88 4.79 10.57
C THR A 74 34.50 5.08 9.98
N THR A 75 34.19 4.62 8.76
CA THR A 75 33.01 5.07 8.02
C THR A 75 32.54 4.05 6.99
N GLU A 76 31.22 3.88 6.92
CA GLU A 76 30.54 3.10 5.89
C GLU A 76 29.50 3.97 5.18
N ARG A 77 29.40 3.84 3.85
CA ARG A 77 28.31 4.40 3.04
C ARG A 77 27.42 3.26 2.55
N LEU A 78 26.16 3.31 2.93
CA LEU A 78 25.14 2.35 2.53
C LEU A 78 24.24 2.92 1.42
N GLU A 79 23.87 2.09 0.48
CA GLU A 79 22.85 2.37 -0.55
C GLU A 79 21.76 1.29 -0.50
N TRP A 80 20.53 1.69 -0.82
CA TRP A 80 19.35 0.81 -0.89
C TRP A 80 18.36 1.32 -1.95
N ARG A 81 17.35 0.52 -2.28
CA ARG A 81 16.30 0.78 -3.28
C ARG A 81 14.90 0.70 -2.71
#